data_AF-A0AAQ4CQG4-F1
#
_entry.id   AF-A0AAQ4CQG4-F1
#
_cell.length_a   1.000
_cell.length_b   1.000
_cell.length_c   1.000
_cell.angle_alpha   90.00
_cell.angle_beta   90.00
_cell.angle_gamma   90.00
#
_symmetry.space_group_name_H-M   'P 1'
#
loop_
_entity.id
_entity.type
_entity.pdbx_description
1 polymer ?
#
loop_
_entity_poly.entity_id
_entity_poly.type
_entity_poly.pdbx_seq_one_letter_code
_entity_poly.pdbx_strand_id
1 'polypeptide(L)'
;MLNNPKIEYAVYMLQGPIGLLSSVLIINTLMNRDIGKSAERELVSILREEGFNAVRVPTSNSSPNPLPDIFATKGNILLGIECKSTWENKVRVKESQIRKLFEFLSMFTMDRIPIVAVKFKKIHRWKVYLPNRIEEIIVTLDNSIFLEELLSEIKSFNAYYGSEIVKSL
;
A
#
# COMPACT_ATOMS: atom_id res chain seq x y z
N MET A 1 5.22 26.77 -21.54
CA MET A 1 4.10 27.20 -20.67
C MET A 1 3.49 25.98 -20.01
N LEU A 2 3.85 25.74 -18.75
CA LEU A 2 3.13 24.92 -17.78
C LEU A 2 3.33 25.67 -16.44
N ASN A 3 2.39 26.55 -16.09
CA ASN A 3 2.42 27.32 -14.86
C ASN A 3 2.00 26.42 -13.69
N ASN A 4 2.96 25.69 -13.12
CA ASN A 4 2.77 25.02 -11.86
C ASN A 4 3.27 25.94 -10.74
N PRO A 5 2.38 26.54 -9.93
CA PRO A 5 2.77 27.54 -8.92
C PRO A 5 3.75 26.97 -7.90
N LYS A 6 3.79 25.64 -7.67
CA LYS A 6 4.77 25.02 -6.76
C LYS A 6 6.21 25.05 -7.26
N ILE A 7 6.42 25.12 -8.58
CA ILE A 7 7.76 25.22 -9.18
C ILE A 7 8.29 26.65 -9.05
N GLU A 8 7.41 27.66 -9.17
CA GLU A 8 7.76 29.08 -9.07
C GLU A 8 8.25 29.47 -7.66
N TYR A 9 7.59 28.95 -6.61
CA TYR A 9 8.05 29.14 -5.22
C TYR A 9 9.40 28.49 -4.92
N ALA A 10 9.72 27.36 -5.58
CA ALA A 10 11.02 26.72 -5.44
C ALA A 10 12.13 27.52 -6.13
N VAL A 11 11.81 28.22 -7.22
CA VAL A 11 12.74 29.08 -7.98
C VAL A 11 13.05 30.39 -7.25
N TYR A 12 12.10 30.98 -6.53
CA TYR A 12 12.30 32.23 -5.79
C TYR A 12 13.25 32.12 -4.58
N MET A 13 13.42 30.90 -4.03
CA MET A 13 14.31 30.63 -2.88
C MET A 13 15.79 30.39 -3.29
N LEU A 14 16.12 30.53 -4.58
CA LEU A 14 17.42 30.14 -5.17
C LEU A 14 18.54 31.21 -5.05
N GLN A 15 18.30 32.39 -4.48
CA GLN A 15 19.30 33.47 -4.47
C GLN A 15 20.26 33.48 -3.25
N GLY A 16 20.36 32.39 -2.49
CA GLY A 16 21.25 32.30 -1.31
C GLY A 16 22.18 31.07 -1.31
N PRO A 17 23.40 31.18 -0.77
CA PRO A 17 24.47 30.17 -0.86
C PRO A 17 24.20 28.83 -0.11
N ILE A 18 23.11 28.72 0.65
CA ILE A 18 22.73 27.53 1.45
C ILE A 18 21.61 26.70 0.74
N GLY A 19 21.05 27.18 -0.38
CA GLY A 19 19.82 26.65 -0.99
C GLY A 19 19.91 25.29 -1.71
N LEU A 20 21.09 24.82 -2.11
CA LEU A 20 21.22 23.63 -2.98
C LEU A 20 20.94 22.30 -2.24
N LEU A 21 21.43 22.11 -1.02
CA LEU A 21 21.25 20.84 -0.29
C LEU A 21 19.81 20.67 0.20
N SER A 22 19.19 21.74 0.70
CA SER A 22 17.80 21.72 1.13
C SER A 22 16.83 21.51 -0.03
N SER A 23 17.10 22.07 -1.22
CA SER A 23 16.26 21.88 -2.41
C SER A 23 16.33 20.46 -2.95
N VAL A 24 17.51 19.83 -3.02
CA VAL A 24 17.66 18.41 -3.40
C VAL A 24 16.89 17.51 -2.42
N LEU A 25 16.95 17.78 -1.12
CA LEU A 25 16.22 17.01 -0.11
C LEU A 25 14.69 17.17 -0.26
N ILE A 26 14.20 18.39 -0.52
CA ILE A 26 12.77 18.66 -0.74
C ILE A 26 12.29 17.98 -2.02
N ILE A 27 13.04 18.10 -3.13
CA ILE A 27 12.72 17.46 -4.41
C ILE A 27 12.66 15.95 -4.25
N ASN A 28 13.68 15.34 -3.63
CA ASN A 28 13.70 13.89 -3.37
C ASN A 28 12.50 13.47 -2.50
N THR A 29 12.13 14.27 -1.50
CA THR A 29 10.96 13.99 -0.65
C THR A 29 9.65 14.06 -1.43
N LEU A 30 9.48 15.07 -2.29
CA LEU A 30 8.29 15.23 -3.14
C LEU A 30 8.21 14.12 -4.19
N MET A 31 9.32 13.81 -4.87
CA MET A 31 9.41 12.72 -5.84
C MET A 31 9.09 11.38 -5.18
N ASN A 32 9.64 11.09 -3.99
CA ASN A 32 9.32 9.86 -3.26
C ASN A 32 7.85 9.77 -2.88
N ARG A 33 7.21 10.90 -2.51
CA ARG A 33 5.76 10.94 -2.22
C ARG A 33 4.93 10.67 -3.49
N ASP A 34 5.32 11.24 -4.62
CA ASP A 34 4.59 11.05 -5.87
C ASP A 34 4.77 9.63 -6.42
N ILE A 35 5.95 9.02 -6.25
CA ILE A 35 6.22 7.61 -6.53
C ILE A 35 5.36 6.70 -5.64
N GLY A 36 5.29 6.98 -4.33
CA GLY A 36 4.43 6.24 -3.40
C GLY A 36 2.96 6.28 -3.81
N LYS A 37 2.43 7.47 -4.09
CA LYS A 37 1.07 7.64 -4.58
C LYS A 37 0.82 6.98 -5.94
N SER A 38 1.83 6.85 -6.80
CA SER A 38 1.68 6.14 -8.07
C SER A 38 1.56 4.63 -7.85
N ALA A 39 2.40 4.06 -6.98
CA ALA A 39 2.31 2.65 -6.63
C ALA A 39 0.97 2.32 -5.94
N GLU A 40 0.51 3.19 -5.04
CA GLU A 40 -0.80 3.03 -4.40
C GLU A 40 -1.96 3.03 -5.42
N ARG A 41 -1.94 3.96 -6.38
CA ARG A 41 -2.98 4.03 -7.42
C ARG A 41 -2.96 2.82 -8.34
N GLU A 42 -1.78 2.36 -8.71
CA GLU A 42 -1.61 1.15 -9.51
C GLU A 42 -2.22 -0.05 -8.78
N LEU A 43 -1.88 -0.25 -7.50
CA LEU A 43 -2.42 -1.36 -6.71
C LEU A 43 -3.95 -1.28 -6.55
N VAL A 44 -4.50 -0.08 -6.36
CA VAL A 44 -5.97 0.13 -6.37
C VAL A 44 -6.59 -0.27 -7.71
N SER A 45 -5.94 0.03 -8.85
CA SER A 45 -6.42 -0.40 -10.18
C SER A 45 -6.46 -1.92 -10.28
N ILE A 46 -5.34 -2.59 -9.93
CA ILE A 46 -5.24 -4.05 -9.96
C ILE A 46 -6.35 -4.68 -9.13
N LEU A 47 -6.56 -4.21 -7.90
CA LEU A 47 -7.61 -4.75 -7.02
C LEU A 47 -9.02 -4.56 -7.61
N ARG A 48 -9.29 -3.42 -8.26
CA ARG A 48 -10.57 -3.15 -8.91
C ARG A 48 -10.81 -4.02 -10.14
N GLU A 49 -9.80 -4.21 -10.97
CA GLU A 49 -9.82 -5.14 -12.10
C GLU A 49 -10.11 -6.59 -11.63
N GLU A 50 -9.66 -6.92 -10.42
CA GLU A 50 -9.88 -8.21 -9.76
C GLU A 50 -11.24 -8.30 -9.02
N GLY A 51 -12.07 -7.26 -9.13
CA GLY A 51 -13.44 -7.20 -8.61
C GLY A 51 -13.55 -6.79 -7.14
N PHE A 52 -12.53 -6.16 -6.56
CA PHE A 52 -12.62 -5.53 -5.24
C PHE A 52 -13.08 -4.07 -5.34
N ASN A 53 -13.84 -3.62 -4.35
CA ASN A 53 -14.05 -2.20 -4.09
C ASN A 53 -12.83 -1.66 -3.33
N ALA A 54 -11.84 -1.13 -4.05
CA ALA A 54 -10.60 -0.62 -3.46
C ALA A 54 -10.54 0.91 -3.44
N VAL A 55 -10.02 1.46 -2.33
CA VAL A 55 -9.76 2.89 -2.17
C VAL A 55 -8.44 3.14 -1.46
N ARG A 56 -7.79 4.24 -1.82
CA ARG A 56 -6.59 4.75 -1.17
C ARG A 56 -6.99 5.69 -0.05
N VAL A 57 -6.33 5.59 1.10
CA VAL A 57 -6.55 6.50 2.21
C VAL A 57 -5.51 7.61 2.15
N PRO A 58 -5.90 8.88 1.99
CA PRO A 58 -4.95 9.98 2.01
C PRO A 58 -4.50 10.23 3.45
N THR A 59 -3.38 9.63 3.85
CA THR A 59 -2.81 9.81 5.19
C THR A 59 -1.51 10.63 5.16
N SER A 60 -1.15 11.19 6.30
CA SER A 60 0.23 11.60 6.59
C SER A 60 0.91 10.45 7.36
N ASN A 61 2.13 10.08 6.97
CA ASN A 61 2.90 8.98 7.60
C ASN A 61 2.96 9.06 9.14
N SER A 62 2.90 10.28 9.69
CA SER A 62 3.03 10.54 11.13
C SER A 62 1.70 10.60 11.89
N SER A 63 0.54 10.45 11.22
CA SER A 63 -0.75 10.50 11.90
C SER A 63 -0.87 9.35 12.91
N PRO A 64 -1.39 9.59 14.12
CA PRO A 64 -1.69 8.52 15.08
C PRO A 64 -2.88 7.66 14.65
N ASN A 65 -3.64 8.09 13.63
CA ASN A 65 -4.84 7.38 13.22
C ASN A 65 -4.50 5.97 12.67
N PRO A 66 -5.29 4.94 13.06
CA PRO A 66 -5.12 3.57 12.60
C PRO A 66 -5.70 3.43 11.20
N LEU A 67 -5.00 3.99 10.21
CA LEU A 67 -5.42 3.97 8.81
C LEU A 67 -4.36 3.27 7.96
N PRO A 68 -4.76 2.31 7.10
CA PRO A 68 -3.89 1.71 6.12
C PRO A 68 -3.61 2.71 4.98
N ASP A 69 -2.70 2.36 4.07
CA ASP A 69 -2.52 3.14 2.83
C ASP A 69 -3.69 2.88 1.86
N ILE A 70 -4.15 1.63 1.81
CA ILE A 70 -5.25 1.17 0.96
C ILE A 70 -6.11 0.22 1.80
N PHE A 71 -7.42 0.28 1.59
CA PHE A 71 -8.30 -0.83 1.95
C PHE A 71 -9.15 -1.23 0.76
N ALA A 72 -9.55 -2.50 0.75
CA ALA A 72 -10.36 -3.06 -0.32
C ALA A 72 -11.34 -4.10 0.21
N THR A 73 -12.54 -4.17 -0.38
CA THR A 73 -13.55 -5.17 0.03
C THR A 73 -14.05 -5.99 -1.15
N LYS A 74 -14.40 -7.25 -0.90
CA LYS A 74 -15.08 -8.14 -1.85
C LYS A 74 -15.92 -9.15 -1.08
N GLY A 75 -17.25 -9.03 -1.18
CA GLY A 75 -18.15 -9.78 -0.29
C GLY A 75 -17.87 -9.46 1.17
N ASN A 76 -17.71 -10.48 2.01
CA ASN A 76 -17.39 -10.34 3.43
C ASN A 76 -15.88 -10.12 3.72
N ILE A 77 -15.02 -10.08 2.70
CA ILE A 77 -13.58 -9.93 2.88
C ILE A 77 -13.20 -8.46 2.91
N LEU A 78 -12.38 -8.07 3.89
CA LEU A 78 -11.76 -6.77 4.04
C LEU A 78 -10.23 -6.92 4.04
N LEU A 79 -9.59 -6.28 3.06
CA LEU A 79 -8.14 -6.16 2.97
C LEU A 79 -7.70 -4.83 3.59
N GLY A 80 -6.75 -4.87 4.51
CA GLY A 80 -6.05 -3.70 5.03
C GLY A 80 -4.60 -3.74 4.56
N ILE A 81 -4.17 -2.76 3.76
CA ILE A 81 -2.93 -2.84 2.98
C ILE A 81 -1.99 -1.68 3.33
N GLU A 82 -0.77 -2.02 3.73
CA GLU A 82 0.39 -1.13 3.70
C GLU A 82 1.11 -1.31 2.36
N CYS A 83 1.27 -0.24 1.60
CA CYS A 83 1.76 -0.25 0.23
C CYS A 83 3.18 0.30 0.15
N LYS A 84 4.11 -0.51 -0.36
CA LYS A 84 5.51 -0.12 -0.59
C LYS A 84 5.90 -0.35 -2.05
N SER A 85 6.91 0.39 -2.49
CA SER A 85 7.61 0.09 -3.74
C SER A 85 9.11 0.27 -3.54
N THR A 86 9.91 -0.60 -4.14
CA THR A 86 11.36 -0.57 -3.93
C THR A 86 12.12 -1.06 -5.17
N TRP A 87 13.32 -0.54 -5.36
CA TRP A 87 14.32 -1.13 -6.27
C TRP A 87 15.22 -2.14 -5.55
N GLU A 88 15.13 -2.27 -4.23
CA GLU A 88 15.86 -3.26 -3.46
C GLU A 88 15.15 -4.61 -3.44
N ASN A 89 15.86 -5.67 -3.02
CA ASN A 89 15.28 -7.00 -2.88
C ASN A 89 14.58 -7.20 -1.51
N LYS A 90 14.52 -6.14 -0.68
CA LYS A 90 13.87 -6.15 0.62
C LYS A 90 13.28 -4.77 0.99
N VAL A 91 12.26 -4.78 1.84
CA VAL A 91 11.68 -3.58 2.46
C VAL A 91 11.43 -3.83 3.94
N ARG A 92 11.88 -2.89 4.78
CA ARG A 92 11.55 -2.87 6.21
C ARG A 92 10.21 -2.19 6.41
N VAL A 93 9.33 -2.80 7.20
CA VAL A 93 8.05 -2.22 7.62
C VAL A 93 8.03 -2.17 9.14
N LYS A 94 7.85 -0.97 9.68
CA LYS A 94 7.94 -0.75 11.13
C LYS A 94 6.73 -1.37 11.83
N GLU A 95 6.93 -1.82 13.07
CA GLU A 95 5.86 -2.34 13.92
C GLU A 95 4.66 -1.38 13.99
N SER A 96 4.90 -0.06 14.10
CA SER A 96 3.83 0.94 14.16
C SER A 96 2.94 0.97 12.91
N GLN A 97 3.47 0.60 11.74
CA GLN A 97 2.69 0.49 10.51
C GLN A 97 1.84 -0.78 10.52
N ILE A 98 2.42 -1.90 10.95
CA ILE A 98 1.69 -3.17 11.12
C ILE A 98 0.57 -2.97 12.15
N ARG A 99 0.84 -2.33 13.27
CA ARG A 99 -0.15 -1.99 14.30
C ARG A 99 -1.35 -1.24 13.74
N LYS A 100 -1.12 -0.19 12.93
CA LYS A 100 -2.20 0.55 12.27
C LYS A 100 -3.09 -0.33 11.39
N LEU A 101 -2.50 -1.28 10.65
CA LEU A 101 -3.27 -2.23 9.85
C LEU A 101 -4.20 -3.08 10.73
N PHE A 102 -3.65 -3.67 11.79
CA PHE A 102 -4.43 -4.53 12.70
C PHE A 102 -5.51 -3.73 13.44
N GLU A 103 -5.20 -2.53 13.92
CA GLU A 103 -6.15 -1.65 14.58
C GLU A 103 -7.29 -1.23 13.63
N PHE A 104 -6.96 -0.81 12.41
CA PHE A 104 -7.97 -0.49 11.39
C PHE A 104 -8.91 -1.68 11.15
N LEU A 105 -8.33 -2.85 10.90
CA LEU A 105 -9.11 -4.05 10.62
C LEU A 105 -10.00 -4.43 11.80
N SER A 106 -9.51 -4.28 13.05
CA SER A 106 -10.27 -4.61 14.25
C SER A 106 -11.58 -3.82 14.41
N MET A 107 -11.73 -2.68 13.71
CA MET A 107 -12.94 -1.87 13.70
C MET A 107 -14.12 -2.52 12.96
N PHE A 108 -13.88 -3.58 12.18
CA PHE A 108 -14.88 -4.21 11.33
C PHE A 108 -15.13 -5.67 11.74
N THR A 109 -16.33 -6.17 11.49
CA THR A 109 -16.75 -7.56 11.76
C THR A 109 -16.55 -8.51 10.57
N MET A 110 -15.90 -8.03 9.50
CA MET A 110 -15.62 -8.75 8.27
C MET A 110 -14.51 -9.79 8.45
N ASP A 111 -14.31 -10.64 7.43
CA ASP A 111 -13.12 -11.48 7.33
C ASP A 111 -11.93 -10.62 6.91
N ARG A 112 -10.97 -10.45 7.83
CA ARG A 112 -9.94 -9.42 7.75
C ARG A 112 -8.60 -10.02 7.35
N ILE A 113 -7.96 -9.43 6.35
CA ILE A 113 -6.64 -9.84 5.88
C ILE A 113 -5.70 -8.64 5.93
N PRO A 114 -4.75 -8.59 6.89
CA PRO A 114 -3.68 -7.61 6.87
C PRO A 114 -2.65 -7.98 5.80
N ILE A 115 -2.23 -6.99 5.01
CA ILE A 115 -1.33 -7.19 3.88
C ILE A 115 -0.24 -6.12 3.89
N VAL A 116 1.00 -6.54 3.71
CA VAL A 116 2.06 -5.66 3.21
C VAL A 116 2.29 -5.97 1.74
N ALA A 117 1.90 -5.05 0.87
CA ALA A 117 2.06 -5.18 -0.58
C ALA A 117 3.28 -4.40 -1.05
N VAL A 118 4.21 -5.09 -1.71
CA VAL A 118 5.48 -4.51 -2.16
C VAL A 118 5.61 -4.68 -3.67
N LYS A 119 5.70 -3.55 -4.40
CA LYS A 119 6.16 -3.56 -5.79
C LYS A 119 7.68 -3.65 -5.82
N PHE A 120 8.20 -4.83 -6.13
CA PHE A 120 9.63 -5.04 -6.36
C PHE A 120 9.97 -4.65 -7.80
N LYS A 121 10.41 -3.40 -7.98
CA LYS A 121 10.60 -2.78 -9.30
C LYS A 121 11.64 -3.51 -10.16
N LYS A 122 12.64 -4.16 -9.57
CA LYS A 122 13.62 -4.99 -10.31
C LYS A 122 12.97 -6.12 -11.10
N ILE A 123 11.96 -6.78 -10.54
CA ILE A 123 11.23 -7.86 -11.20
C ILE A 123 9.90 -7.41 -11.81
N HIS A 124 9.57 -6.11 -11.72
CA HIS A 124 8.34 -5.50 -12.22
C HIS A 124 7.04 -6.16 -11.73
N ARG A 125 7.05 -6.73 -10.51
CA ARG A 125 5.91 -7.46 -9.96
C ARG A 125 5.56 -7.06 -8.53
N TRP A 126 4.29 -7.27 -8.19
CA TRP A 126 3.77 -7.13 -6.84
C TRP A 126 3.91 -8.45 -6.08
N LYS A 127 4.46 -8.36 -4.88
CA LYS A 127 4.48 -9.45 -3.92
C LYS A 127 3.87 -9.01 -2.61
N VAL A 128 3.29 -9.95 -1.87
CA VAL A 128 2.56 -9.70 -0.63
C VAL A 128 3.09 -10.56 0.50
N TYR A 129 3.11 -9.97 1.68
CA TYR A 129 3.37 -10.64 2.95
C TYR A 129 2.15 -10.47 3.87
N LEU A 130 1.72 -11.56 4.50
CA LEU A 130 0.59 -11.58 5.43
C LEU A 130 1.13 -11.60 6.86
N PRO A 131 1.26 -10.44 7.53
CA PRO A 131 1.69 -10.43 8.92
C PRO A 131 0.64 -11.13 9.80
N ASN A 132 1.12 -11.99 10.70
CA ASN A 132 0.28 -12.69 11.67
C ASN A 132 0.43 -12.14 13.11
N ARG A 133 1.35 -11.18 13.30
CA ARG A 133 1.67 -10.54 14.58
C ARG A 133 2.00 -9.07 14.34
N ILE A 134 1.86 -8.27 15.40
CA ILE A 134 2.27 -6.86 15.41
C ILE A 134 3.74 -6.80 15.82
N GLU A 135 4.62 -6.83 14.82
CA GLU A 135 6.05 -6.71 14.99
C GLU A 135 6.67 -5.99 13.78
N GLU A 136 7.91 -5.57 13.91
CA GLU A 136 8.67 -5.10 12.75
C GLU A 136 9.04 -6.28 11.85
N ILE A 137 8.85 -6.10 10.55
CA ILE A 137 9.13 -7.15 9.56
C ILE A 137 10.03 -6.64 8.44
N ILE A 138 10.75 -7.58 7.82
CA ILE A 138 11.48 -7.36 6.57
C ILE A 138 10.85 -8.25 5.51
N VAL A 139 10.18 -7.63 4.55
CA VAL A 139 9.61 -8.33 3.40
C VAL A 139 10.69 -8.45 2.32
N THR A 140 10.94 -9.65 1.84
CA THR A 140 11.93 -9.99 0.81
C THR A 140 11.24 -10.68 -0.37
N LEU A 141 11.98 -10.89 -1.46
CA LEU A 141 11.49 -11.70 -2.58
C LEU A 141 11.16 -13.15 -2.20
N ASP A 142 11.85 -13.71 -1.20
CA ASP A 142 11.77 -15.13 -0.84
C ASP A 142 10.66 -15.41 0.17
N ASN A 143 10.37 -14.48 1.08
CA ASN A 143 9.37 -14.66 2.14
C ASN A 143 7.98 -14.11 1.78
N SER A 144 7.80 -13.62 0.56
CA SER A 144 6.52 -13.11 0.07
C SER A 144 6.03 -13.93 -1.12
N ILE A 145 4.72 -13.94 -1.32
CA ILE A 145 4.06 -14.62 -2.45
C ILE A 145 3.68 -13.58 -3.51
N PHE A 146 3.34 -14.01 -4.72
CA PHE A 146 2.86 -13.07 -5.73
C PHE A 146 1.46 -12.58 -5.38
N LEU A 147 1.16 -11.31 -5.69
CA LEU A 147 -0.18 -10.74 -5.44
C LEU A 147 -1.26 -11.58 -6.14
N GLU A 148 -0.99 -12.03 -7.36
CA GLU A 148 -1.96 -12.81 -8.14
C GLU A 148 -2.28 -14.17 -7.51
N GLU A 149 -1.31 -14.78 -6.81
CA GLU A 149 -1.49 -16.04 -6.09
C GLU A 149 -2.48 -15.84 -4.93
N LEU A 150 -2.26 -14.81 -4.10
CA LEU A 150 -3.18 -14.47 -3.00
C LEU A 150 -4.61 -14.19 -3.51
N LEU A 151 -4.74 -13.41 -4.59
CA LEU A 151 -6.05 -13.06 -5.13
C LEU A 151 -6.78 -14.28 -5.71
N SER A 152 -6.04 -15.22 -6.31
CA SER A 152 -6.58 -16.50 -6.78
C SER A 152 -7.08 -17.36 -5.63
N GLU A 153 -6.33 -17.45 -4.53
CA GLU A 153 -6.74 -18.18 -3.32
C GLU A 153 -8.04 -17.59 -2.74
N ILE A 154 -8.12 -16.25 -2.62
CA ILE A 154 -9.33 -15.57 -2.14
C ILE A 154 -10.54 -15.83 -3.06
N LYS A 155 -10.34 -15.78 -4.39
CA LYS A 155 -11.40 -16.10 -5.36
C LYS A 155 -11.89 -17.54 -5.20
N SER A 156 -10.97 -18.48 -5.04
CA SER A 156 -11.27 -19.91 -4.91
C SER A 156 -12.04 -20.20 -3.62
N PHE A 157 -11.62 -19.59 -2.51
CA PHE A 157 -12.33 -19.66 -1.23
C PHE A 157 -13.76 -19.14 -1.34
N ASN A 158 -13.95 -17.94 -1.92
CA ASN A 158 -15.29 -17.36 -2.11
C ASN A 158 -16.18 -18.20 -3.03
N ALA A 159 -15.63 -18.78 -4.11
CA ALA A 159 -16.39 -19.63 -5.02
C ALA A 159 -16.87 -20.91 -4.32
N TYR A 160 -16.02 -21.51 -3.49
CA TYR A 160 -16.36 -22.72 -2.75
C TYR A 160 -17.46 -22.46 -1.70
N TYR A 161 -17.20 -21.57 -0.73
CA TYR A 161 -18.13 -21.33 0.38
C TYR A 161 -19.35 -20.50 -0.01
N GLY A 162 -19.23 -19.62 -1.01
CA GLY A 162 -20.39 -18.93 -1.57
C GLY A 162 -21.39 -19.89 -2.23
N SER A 163 -20.89 -21.00 -2.80
CA SER A 163 -21.75 -22.04 -3.38
C SER A 163 -22.42 -22.93 -2.33
N GLU A 164 -21.80 -23.13 -1.16
CA GLU A 164 -22.39 -23.92 -0.06
C GLU A 164 -23.55 -23.19 0.61
N ILE A 165 -23.41 -21.88 0.84
CA ILE A 165 -24.50 -21.06 1.43
C ILE A 165 -25.74 -21.09 0.52
N VAL A 166 -25.56 -20.96 -0.80
CA VAL A 166 -26.68 -21.00 -1.77
C VAL A 166 -27.32 -22.39 -1.87
N LYS A 167 -26.57 -23.48 -1.64
CA LYS A 167 -27.11 -24.85 -1.60
C LYS A 167 -27.85 -25.17 -0.30
N SER A 168 -27.57 -24.42 0.76
CA SER A 168 -28.19 -24.59 2.09
C SER A 168 -29.43 -23.72 2.33
N LEU A 169 -29.79 -22.87 1.37
CA LEU A 169 -31.00 -22.06 1.32
C LEU A 169 -32.03 -22.72 0.38
#